data_AF-A0A3R6RE03-F1
#
_entry.id   AF-A0A3R6RE03-F1
#
_cell.length_a   1.000
_cell.length_b   1.000
_cell.length_c   1.000
_cell.angle_alpha   90.00
_cell.angle_beta   90.00
_cell.angle_gamma   90.00
#
_symmetry.space_group_name_H-M   'P 1'
#
loop_
_entity.id
_entity.type
_entity.pdbx_description
1 polymer ?
#
loop_
_entity_poly.entity_id
_entity_poly.type
_entity_poly.pdbx_seq_one_letter_code
_entity_poly.pdbx_strand_id
1 'polypeptide(L)'
;MAVFKNFKDDELIVSCKCGCDEGIHFKIHDYGDGDYAFLTYTNGNFYTQQRPFFEKLKKIWAIIRNKDFYYSDIVLTKDDFNEFKKWINKE
;
A
#
# COMPACT_ATOMS: atom_id res chain seq x y z
N MET A 1 7.55 -16.24 3.39
CA MET A 1 7.44 -14.78 3.23
C MET A 1 8.30 -14.56 2.03
N ALA A 2 7.71 -14.24 0.89
CA ALA A 2 8.50 -14.03 -0.32
C ALA A 2 8.77 -12.53 -0.44
N VAL A 3 10.05 -12.21 -0.66
CA VAL A 3 10.54 -10.86 -0.85
C VAL A 3 10.98 -10.75 -2.31
N PHE A 4 10.33 -9.89 -3.06
CA PHE A 4 10.67 -9.61 -4.46
C PHE A 4 11.25 -8.21 -4.55
N LYS A 5 12.40 -8.09 -5.18
CA LYS A 5 13.05 -6.81 -5.49
C LYS A 5 13.22 -6.73 -6.99
N ASN A 6 13.07 -5.52 -7.54
CA ASN A 6 13.40 -5.31 -8.94
C ASN A 6 14.90 -5.05 -9.12
N PHE A 7 15.38 -5.04 -10.36
CA PHE A 7 16.81 -4.87 -10.67
C PHE A 7 17.38 -3.48 -10.34
N LYS A 8 16.51 -2.49 -10.13
CA LYS A 8 16.89 -1.11 -9.81
C LYS A 8 16.89 -0.83 -8.30
N ASP A 9 16.50 -1.82 -7.49
CA ASP A 9 16.33 -1.72 -6.04
C ASP A 9 15.39 -0.57 -5.60
N ASP A 10 14.52 -0.08 -6.49
CA ASP A 10 13.53 0.98 -6.22
C ASP A 10 12.13 0.42 -5.95
N GLU A 11 11.90 -0.88 -6.13
CA GLU A 11 10.66 -1.57 -5.76
C GLU A 11 10.93 -2.80 -4.87
N LEU A 12 10.11 -2.95 -3.84
CA LEU A 12 10.14 -4.05 -2.89
C LEU A 12 8.71 -4.57 -2.65
N ILE A 13 8.47 -5.84 -2.92
CA ILE A 13 7.20 -6.51 -2.63
C ILE A 13 7.46 -7.57 -1.57
N VAL A 14 6.72 -7.49 -0.46
CA VAL A 14 6.77 -8.47 0.63
C VAL A 14 5.41 -9.15 0.73
N SER A 15 5.38 -10.47 0.65
CA SER A 15 4.14 -11.27 0.71
C SER A 15 4.05 -12.12 1.98
N CYS A 16 2.83 -12.29 2.51
CA CYS A 16 2.58 -13.18 3.64
C CYS A 16 2.98 -14.60 3.28
N LYS A 17 3.60 -15.30 4.23
CA LYS A 17 3.94 -16.72 4.10
C LYS A 17 2.76 -17.67 4.32
N CYS A 18 1.65 -17.13 4.81
CA CYS A 18 0.51 -17.88 5.31
C CYS A 18 -0.47 -18.32 4.21
N GLY A 19 -0.22 -17.95 2.94
CA GLY A 19 -1.08 -18.29 1.81
C GLY A 19 -2.36 -17.45 1.72
N CYS A 20 -2.44 -16.33 2.44
CA CYS A 20 -3.57 -15.39 2.34
C CYS A 20 -3.48 -14.44 1.13
N ASP A 21 -2.38 -14.51 0.36
CA ASP A 21 -2.04 -13.62 -0.75
C ASP A 21 -2.04 -12.12 -0.42
N GLU A 22 -1.92 -11.78 0.86
CA GLU A 22 -1.71 -10.41 1.30
C GLU A 22 -0.23 -10.04 1.24
N GLY A 23 0.05 -8.78 0.98
CA GLY A 23 1.40 -8.26 0.92
C GLY A 23 1.47 -6.75 1.04
N ILE A 24 2.70 -6.27 1.02
CA ILE A 24 3.03 -4.86 1.06
C ILE A 24 3.97 -4.60 -0.11
N HIS A 25 3.63 -3.59 -0.92
CA HIS A 25 4.43 -3.12 -2.03
C HIS A 25 4.97 -1.73 -1.69
N PHE A 26 6.29 -1.59 -1.69
CA PHE A 26 6.99 -0.33 -1.58
C PHE A 26 7.58 0.03 -2.94
N LYS A 27 7.42 1.29 -3.34
CA LYS A 27 8.07 1.87 -4.51
C LYS A 27 8.66 3.22 -4.16
N ILE A 28 9.92 3.43 -4.44
CA ILE A 28 10.60 4.71 -4.29
C ILE A 28 10.71 5.34 -5.67
N HIS A 29 10.31 6.59 -5.82
CA HIS A 29 10.44 7.32 -7.07
C HIS A 29 10.96 8.73 -6.81
N ASP A 30 12.00 9.11 -7.53
CA ASP A 30 12.54 10.48 -7.54
C ASP A 30 11.92 11.25 -8.71
N TYR A 31 11.10 12.25 -8.39
CA TYR A 31 10.46 13.11 -9.40
C TYR A 31 11.31 14.34 -9.76
N GLY A 32 12.53 14.47 -9.25
CA GLY A 32 13.43 15.62 -9.48
C GLY A 32 13.19 16.79 -8.50
N ASP A 33 12.00 16.87 -7.92
CA ASP A 33 11.66 17.79 -6.81
C ASP A 33 11.73 17.10 -5.43
N GLY A 34 12.14 15.83 -5.39
CA GLY A 34 12.29 15.03 -4.16
C GLY A 34 11.96 13.54 -4.34
N ASP A 35 12.45 12.72 -3.41
CA ASP A 35 12.15 11.29 -3.33
C ASP A 35 10.78 11.08 -2.66
N TYR A 36 9.89 10.35 -3.34
CA TYR A 36 8.60 9.94 -2.80
C TYR A 36 8.57 8.42 -2.64
N ALA A 37 8.12 7.96 -1.48
CA ALA A 37 7.90 6.55 -1.23
C ALA A 37 6.39 6.26 -1.28
N PHE A 38 6.00 5.33 -2.15
CA PHE A 38 4.66 4.80 -2.27
C PHE A 38 4.59 3.47 -1.51
N LEU A 39 3.64 3.37 -0.59
CA LEU A 39 3.32 2.16 0.14
C LEU A 39 1.92 1.71 -0.25
N THR A 40 1.81 0.57 -0.91
CA THR A 40 0.55 -0.06 -1.30
C THR A 40 0.35 -1.36 -0.56
N TYR A 41 -0.78 -1.51 0.12
CA TYR A 41 -1.21 -2.83 0.60
C TYR A 41 -1.78 -3.66 -0.55
N THR A 42 -1.22 -4.85 -0.78
CA THR A 42 -1.69 -5.77 -1.81
C THR A 42 -2.54 -6.87 -1.17
N ASN A 43 -3.72 -7.13 -1.75
CA ASN A 43 -4.62 -8.20 -1.34
C ASN A 43 -4.96 -9.06 -2.56
N GLY A 44 -4.38 -10.25 -2.66
CA GLY A 44 -4.61 -11.20 -3.75
C GLY A 44 -6.02 -11.81 -3.75
N ASN A 45 -6.75 -11.68 -2.65
CA ASN A 45 -8.15 -12.09 -2.50
C ASN A 45 -9.16 -10.97 -2.83
N PHE A 46 -8.74 -9.87 -3.46
CA PHE A 46 -9.63 -8.74 -3.77
C PHE A 46 -10.90 -9.17 -4.56
N TYR A 47 -10.75 -10.07 -5.53
CA TYR A 47 -11.88 -10.54 -6.36
C TYR A 47 -12.79 -11.52 -5.63
N THR A 48 -12.24 -12.39 -4.78
CA THR A 48 -13.00 -13.38 -3.98
C THR A 48 -13.69 -12.72 -2.77
N GLN A 49 -13.09 -11.67 -2.19
CA GLN A 49 -13.65 -10.87 -1.10
C GLN A 49 -14.59 -9.75 -1.57
N GLN A 50 -15.03 -9.75 -2.83
CA GLN A 50 -16.04 -8.80 -3.30
C GLN A 50 -17.33 -8.99 -2.50
N ARG A 51 -17.57 -8.05 -1.58
CA ARG A 51 -18.71 -8.06 -0.68
C ARG A 51 -20.05 -8.04 -1.46
N PRO A 52 -21.14 -8.51 -0.84
CA PRO A 52 -22.48 -8.51 -1.44
C PRO A 52 -22.89 -7.13 -1.98
N PHE A 53 -23.80 -7.12 -2.96
CA PHE A 53 -24.27 -5.92 -3.67
C PHE A 53 -24.61 -4.72 -2.76
N PHE A 54 -25.20 -4.96 -1.58
CA PHE A 54 -25.53 -3.92 -0.61
C PHE A 54 -24.33 -3.18 -0.02
N GLU A 55 -23.19 -3.86 0.17
CA GLU A 55 -21.96 -3.23 0.66
C GLU A 55 -21.32 -2.35 -0.43
N LYS A 56 -21.46 -2.74 -1.71
CA LYS A 56 -21.05 -1.91 -2.86
C LYS A 56 -21.87 -0.62 -2.94
N LEU A 57 -23.19 -0.71 -2.71
CA LEU A 57 -24.07 0.47 -2.64
C LEU A 57 -23.71 1.39 -1.47
N LYS A 58 -23.36 0.85 -0.29
CA LYS A 58 -22.87 1.65 0.84
C LYS A 58 -21.56 2.38 0.52
N LYS A 59 -20.62 1.73 -0.18
CA LYS A 59 -19.37 2.36 -0.65
C LYS A 59 -19.64 3.51 -1.61
N ILE A 60 -20.44 3.30 -2.65
CA ILE A 60 -20.91 4.39 -3.53
C ILE A 60 -21.56 5.50 -2.68
N TRP A 61 -22.32 5.08 -1.67
CA TRP A 61 -22.94 5.89 -0.62
C TRP A 61 -21.96 6.87 0.05
N ALA A 62 -20.88 6.28 0.54
CA ALA A 62 -19.80 6.94 1.25
C ALA A 62 -18.95 7.82 0.34
N ILE A 63 -18.69 7.42 -0.90
CA ILE A 63 -18.00 8.23 -1.93
C ILE A 63 -18.78 9.52 -2.20
N ILE A 64 -20.09 9.42 -2.48
CA ILE A 64 -20.96 10.59 -2.72
C ILE A 64 -20.99 11.52 -1.50
N ARG A 65 -20.90 10.95 -0.30
CA ARG A 65 -20.84 11.70 0.97
C ARG A 65 -19.44 12.19 1.36
N ASN A 66 -18.44 12.02 0.49
CA ASN A 66 -17.05 12.38 0.73
C ASN A 66 -16.46 11.77 2.02
N LYS A 67 -16.92 10.55 2.37
CA LYS A 67 -16.46 9.78 3.54
C LYS A 67 -15.51 8.64 3.17
N ASP A 68 -15.33 8.36 1.88
CA ASP A 68 -14.42 7.32 1.39
C ASP A 68 -13.09 7.94 0.95
N PHE A 69 -12.14 7.97 1.88
CA PHE A 69 -10.73 8.21 1.59
C PHE A 69 -9.93 7.03 2.14
N TYR A 70 -9.97 5.89 1.44
CA TYR A 70 -8.99 4.84 1.65
C TYR A 70 -8.67 4.21 0.29
N TYR A 71 -7.93 4.96 -0.52
CA TYR A 71 -6.93 4.31 -1.36
C TYR A 71 -5.81 3.91 -0.41
N SER A 72 -5.51 2.61 -0.42
CA SER A 72 -4.50 1.92 0.40
C SER A 72 -3.05 2.27 0.03
N ASP A 73 -2.88 3.42 -0.62
CA ASP A 73 -1.62 3.94 -1.13
C ASP A 73 -1.24 5.15 -0.28
N ILE A 74 -0.25 4.96 0.59
CA ILE A 74 0.32 6.05 1.38
C ILE A 74 1.49 6.62 0.57
N VAL A 75 1.41 7.91 0.27
CA VAL A 75 2.53 8.67 -0.29
C VAL A 75 3.25 9.34 0.86
N LEU A 76 4.52 8.97 1.03
CA LEU A 76 5.39 9.57 2.03
C LEU A 76 6.38 10.50 1.33
N THR A 77 6.56 11.69 1.88
CA THR A 77 7.70 12.54 1.49
C THR A 77 9.00 11.90 1.97
N LYS A 78 10.14 12.40 1.49
CA LYS A 78 11.46 11.95 1.92
C LYS A 78 11.65 12.04 3.45
N ASP A 79 11.17 13.12 4.07
CA ASP A 79 11.29 13.32 5.51
C ASP A 79 10.40 12.37 6.30
N ASP A 80 9.14 12.19 5.86
CA ASP A 80 8.20 11.22 6.47
C ASP A 80 8.74 9.79 6.34
N PHE A 81 9.30 9.44 5.18
CA PHE A 81 9.89 8.13 4.96
C PHE A 81 11.12 7.89 5.85
N ASN A 82 11.94 8.92 6.06
CA ASN A 82 13.08 8.85 6.98
C ASN A 82 12.63 8.68 8.44
N GLU A 83 11.58 9.36 8.86
CA GLU A 83 10.99 9.18 10.19
C GLU A 83 10.41 7.77 10.37
N PHE A 84 9.67 7.29 9.37
CA PHE A 84 9.16 5.92 9.32
C PHE A 84 10.30 4.88 9.43
N LYS A 85 11.39 5.07 8.69
CA LYS A 85 12.59 4.21 8.76
C LYS A 85 13.20 4.20 10.16
N LYS A 86 13.30 5.37 10.80
CA LYS A 86 13.79 5.48 12.18
C LYS A 86 12.86 4.76 13.15
N TRP A 87 11.55 4.87 12.97
CA TRP A 87 10.57 4.21 13.82
C TRP A 87 10.62 2.68 13.70
N ILE A 88 10.69 2.13 12.48
CA ILE A 88 10.77 0.67 12.26
C ILE A 88 12.08 0.09 12.80
N ASN A 89 13.18 0.81 12.65
CA ASN A 89 14.50 0.37 13.10
C ASN A 89 14.82 0.81 14.54
N LYS A 90 13.83 1.32 15.30
CA LYS A 90 14.01 1.51 16.74
C LYS A 90 14.06 0.12 17.39
N GLU A 91 15.28 -0.32 17.70
CA GLU A 91 15.54 -1.34 18.71
C GLU A 91 15.07 -0.88 20.11
#